data_AF-A0AAW6JHE7-F1
#
_entry.id   AF-A0AAW6JHE7-F1
#
_cell.length_a   1.000
_cell.length_b   1.000
_cell.length_c   1.000
_cell.angle_alpha   90.00
_cell.angle_beta   90.00
_cell.angle_gamma   90.00
#
_symmetry.space_group_name_H-M   'P 1'
#
loop_
_entity.id
_entity.type
_entity.pdbx_description
1 polymer ?
#
loop_
_entity_poly.entity_id
_entity_poly.type
_entity_poly.pdbx_seq_one_letter_code
_entity_poly.pdbx_strand_id
1 'polypeptide(L)'
;MSREYKLYPFLISRNSSLDYKVIVAPGFLVDNNLSYHLIQAAPNEQPTGTGIILHRCVDFGFNNSNNFTLLYRIDIATKKDIGENSEEELRDTENRYINLIEGVVCKGLISAEDARNLISHKYFQEIRINFTNDYKEFWHDKYFQTSISNRQELSTNQNSSENTFRVQNLPTYRQNTIDIVKLIGTGLLVIAGMAYVVSNFFLAAKIK
;
A
#
# COMPACT_ATOMS: atom_id res chain seq x y z
N MET A 1 15.23 20.57 -16.94
CA MET A 1 15.89 19.47 -16.21
C MET A 1 14.82 18.41 -15.95
N SER A 2 14.96 17.21 -16.50
CA SER A 2 14.07 16.09 -16.18
C SER A 2 14.33 15.66 -14.74
N ARG A 3 13.28 15.56 -13.92
CA ARG A 3 13.38 14.97 -12.59
C ARG A 3 13.50 13.46 -12.73
N GLU A 4 14.48 12.87 -12.07
CA GLU A 4 14.63 11.41 -11.99
C GLU A 4 13.84 10.90 -10.78
N TYR A 5 12.94 9.95 -11.01
CA TYR A 5 12.15 9.33 -9.97
C TYR A 5 12.56 7.86 -9.80
N LYS A 6 12.70 7.42 -8.54
CA LYS A 6 12.97 6.02 -8.21
C LYS A 6 11.65 5.29 -8.01
N LEU A 7 11.45 4.22 -8.78
CA LEU A 7 10.25 3.39 -8.70
C LEU A 7 10.54 2.09 -7.94
N TYR A 8 9.61 1.73 -7.07
CA TYR A 8 9.67 0.49 -6.29
C TYR A 8 8.37 -0.28 -6.50
N PRO A 9 8.41 -1.46 -7.13
CA PRO A 9 7.22 -2.27 -7.33
C PRO A 9 6.55 -2.63 -6.00
N PHE A 10 5.22 -2.71 -6.01
CA PHE A 10 4.45 -3.27 -4.91
C PHE A 10 3.29 -4.11 -5.42
N LEU A 11 2.88 -5.08 -4.60
CA LEU A 11 1.72 -5.93 -4.86
C LEU A 11 0.90 -6.07 -3.59
N ILE A 12 -0.41 -5.86 -3.71
CA ILE A 12 -1.39 -6.16 -2.69
C ILE A 12 -2.44 -7.09 -3.30
N SER A 13 -2.75 -8.15 -2.59
CA SER A 13 -3.85 -9.04 -2.97
C SER A 13 -4.31 -9.82 -1.75
N ARG A 14 -5.20 -10.76 -1.98
CA ARG A 14 -5.74 -11.67 -0.98
C ARG A 14 -5.67 -13.09 -1.55
N ASN A 15 -5.73 -14.11 -0.72
CA ASN A 15 -5.75 -15.50 -1.22
C ASN A 15 -7.13 -16.13 -0.96
N SER A 16 -7.24 -17.44 -1.17
CA SER A 16 -8.52 -18.14 -0.98
C SER A 16 -9.09 -18.05 0.44
N SER A 17 -8.25 -17.75 1.44
CA SER A 17 -8.58 -17.84 2.88
C SER A 17 -8.20 -16.61 3.71
N LEU A 18 -7.30 -15.76 3.22
CA LEU A 18 -6.84 -14.54 3.87
C LEU A 18 -7.37 -13.32 3.14
N ASP A 19 -7.64 -12.26 3.90
CA ASP A 19 -8.00 -10.95 3.35
C ASP A 19 -6.76 -10.23 2.76
N TYR A 20 -6.97 -9.00 2.25
CA TYR A 20 -5.92 -8.21 1.61
C TYR A 20 -4.66 -8.06 2.47
N LYS A 21 -3.53 -8.36 1.86
CA LYS A 21 -2.20 -8.29 2.43
C LYS A 21 -1.23 -7.69 1.42
N VAL A 22 -0.25 -6.96 1.94
CA VAL A 22 0.92 -6.53 1.16
C VAL A 22 1.80 -7.76 0.90
N ILE A 23 1.89 -8.17 -0.35
CA ILE A 23 2.71 -9.30 -0.78
C ILE A 23 4.11 -8.81 -1.07
N VAL A 24 4.23 -7.70 -1.81
CA VAL A 24 5.51 -7.09 -2.16
C VAL A 24 5.48 -5.61 -1.78
N ALA A 25 6.53 -5.12 -1.12
CA ALA A 25 6.67 -3.70 -0.78
C ALA A 25 8.11 -3.18 -0.88
N PRO A 26 8.29 -1.87 -1.11
CA PRO A 26 9.60 -1.23 -1.05
C PRO A 26 10.24 -1.40 0.33
N GLY A 27 11.54 -1.70 0.37
CA GLY A 27 12.28 -1.86 1.64
C GLY A 27 12.13 -0.68 2.59
N PHE A 28 12.19 0.56 2.06
CA PHE A 28 12.03 1.75 2.89
C PHE A 28 10.65 1.87 3.57
N LEU A 29 9.59 1.24 3.04
CA LEU A 29 8.30 1.17 3.72
C LEU A 29 8.28 0.05 4.75
N VAL A 30 8.93 -1.08 4.47
CA VAL A 30 9.05 -2.21 5.41
C VAL A 30 9.88 -1.79 6.63
N ASP A 31 11.05 -1.19 6.41
CA ASP A 31 11.99 -0.77 7.47
C ASP A 31 11.39 0.26 8.44
N ASN A 32 10.47 1.10 7.94
CA ASN A 32 9.80 2.12 8.74
C ASN A 32 8.42 1.67 9.27
N ASN A 33 8.05 0.39 9.10
CA ASN A 33 6.75 -0.16 9.46
C ASN A 33 5.56 0.62 8.85
N LEU A 34 5.72 1.08 7.59
CA LEU A 34 4.75 1.86 6.84
C LEU A 34 4.03 1.05 5.75
N SER A 35 4.39 -0.22 5.55
CA SER A 35 3.80 -1.07 4.51
C SER A 35 2.27 -1.17 4.62
N TYR A 36 1.71 -1.14 5.84
CA TYR A 36 0.26 -1.16 6.05
C TYR A 36 -0.47 0.01 5.38
N HIS A 37 0.19 1.16 5.18
CA HIS A 37 -0.40 2.29 4.47
C HIS A 37 -0.63 2.01 2.99
N LEU A 38 0.04 1.02 2.39
CA LEU A 38 -0.26 0.58 1.02
C LEU A 38 -1.69 0.05 0.93
N ILE A 39 -2.13 -0.77 1.89
CA ILE A 39 -3.50 -1.32 1.93
C ILE A 39 -4.52 -0.20 2.15
N GLN A 40 -4.21 0.73 3.07
CA GLN A 40 -5.12 1.83 3.38
C GLN A 40 -5.23 2.85 2.23
N ALA A 41 -4.12 3.08 1.53
CA ALA A 41 -4.06 4.04 0.44
C ALA A 41 -4.46 3.43 -0.91
N ALA A 42 -4.42 2.12 -1.10
CA ALA A 42 -4.94 1.48 -2.31
C ALA A 42 -6.12 0.57 -1.93
N PRO A 43 -7.27 1.14 -1.53
CA PRO A 43 -8.41 0.36 -1.11
C PRO A 43 -8.94 -0.48 -2.28
N ASN A 44 -9.59 -1.58 -1.92
CA ASN A 44 -10.22 -2.53 -2.83
C ASN A 44 -11.36 -1.86 -3.62
N GLU A 45 -11.00 -1.21 -4.71
CA GLU A 45 -11.92 -0.62 -5.69
C GLU A 45 -12.22 -1.65 -6.80
N GLN A 46 -13.17 -1.31 -7.68
CA GLN A 46 -13.45 -2.09 -8.88
C GLN A 46 -12.18 -2.22 -9.75
N PRO A 47 -12.04 -3.31 -10.53
CA PRO A 47 -10.99 -3.40 -11.52
C PRO A 47 -10.90 -2.14 -12.38
N THR A 48 -9.69 -1.64 -12.56
CA THR A 48 -9.43 -0.45 -13.36
C THR A 48 -9.63 -0.75 -14.84
N GLY A 49 -10.18 0.21 -15.59
CA GLY A 49 -10.31 0.07 -17.03
C GLY A 49 -8.93 0.00 -17.73
N THR A 50 -8.89 -0.67 -18.87
CA THR A 50 -7.69 -0.78 -19.71
C THR A 50 -7.08 0.59 -20.01
N GLY A 51 -5.76 0.72 -19.85
CA GLY A 51 -5.04 1.97 -20.11
C GLY A 51 -5.23 3.04 -19.05
N ILE A 52 -5.86 2.73 -17.91
CA ILE A 52 -5.96 3.64 -16.75
C ILE A 52 -4.93 3.25 -15.70
N ILE A 53 -4.27 4.26 -15.13
CA ILE A 53 -3.48 4.13 -13.91
C ILE A 53 -4.00 5.10 -12.86
N LEU A 54 -4.09 4.61 -11.63
CA LEU A 54 -4.50 5.36 -10.47
C LEU A 54 -3.29 6.07 -9.88
N HIS A 55 -3.42 7.37 -9.65
CA HIS A 55 -2.43 8.21 -8.98
C HIS A 55 -2.96 8.61 -7.63
N ARG A 56 -2.22 8.31 -6.56
CA ARG A 56 -2.57 8.73 -5.20
C ARG A 56 -1.35 9.14 -4.40
N CYS A 57 -1.42 10.31 -3.78
CA CYS A 57 -0.42 10.74 -2.81
C CYS A 57 -0.73 10.19 -1.42
N VAL A 58 0.30 9.79 -0.69
CA VAL A 58 0.25 9.41 0.73
C VAL A 58 1.09 10.42 1.50
N ASP A 59 0.39 11.23 2.30
CA ASP A 59 0.93 12.40 2.97
C ASP A 59 0.84 12.24 4.49
N PHE A 60 2.01 12.20 5.13
CA PHE A 60 2.21 12.10 6.57
C PHE A 60 2.36 13.46 7.25
N GLY A 61 2.02 14.56 6.56
CA GLY A 61 2.09 15.91 7.09
C GLY A 61 3.53 16.36 7.32
N PHE A 62 3.92 16.61 8.57
CA PHE A 62 5.23 17.19 8.89
C PHE A 62 6.42 16.28 8.59
N ASN A 63 6.21 14.97 8.46
CA ASN A 63 7.27 14.02 8.15
C ASN A 63 7.39 13.77 6.64
N ASN A 64 7.88 14.77 5.93
CA ASN A 64 8.03 14.74 4.47
C ASN A 64 8.91 13.58 3.96
N SER A 65 9.82 13.04 4.78
CA SER A 65 10.69 11.93 4.36
C SER A 65 9.96 10.60 4.19
N ASN A 66 8.76 10.49 4.78
CA ASN A 66 7.91 9.31 4.72
C ASN A 66 6.81 9.43 3.65
N ASN A 67 6.63 10.60 3.06
CA ASN A 67 5.65 10.79 2.00
C ASN A 67 6.01 9.96 0.77
N PHE A 68 4.99 9.43 0.11
CA PHE A 68 5.16 8.68 -1.13
C PHE A 68 3.95 8.83 -2.05
N THR A 69 4.16 8.55 -3.33
CA THR A 69 3.10 8.51 -4.34
C THR A 69 2.94 7.08 -4.85
N LEU A 70 1.68 6.66 -4.99
CA LEU A 70 1.28 5.40 -5.59
C LEU A 70 0.84 5.63 -7.03
N LEU A 71 1.36 4.78 -7.91
CA LEU A 71 0.93 4.65 -9.31
C LEU A 71 0.56 3.19 -9.53
N TYR A 72 -0.73 2.89 -9.63
CA TYR A 72 -1.22 1.51 -9.53
C TYR A 72 -2.44 1.24 -10.39
N ARG A 73 -2.72 -0.03 -10.62
CA ARG A 73 -3.93 -0.51 -11.27
C ARG A 73 -4.51 -1.67 -10.49
N ILE A 74 -5.76 -2.00 -10.77
CA ILE A 74 -6.50 -3.08 -10.14
C ILE A 74 -6.98 -4.01 -11.24
N ASP A 75 -6.51 -5.25 -11.24
CA ASP A 75 -6.94 -6.28 -12.19
C ASP A 75 -7.58 -7.45 -11.43
N ILE A 76 -8.35 -8.29 -12.12
CA ILE A 76 -8.80 -9.57 -11.58
C ILE A 76 -7.63 -10.56 -11.69
N ALA A 77 -7.31 -11.24 -10.58
CA ALA A 77 -6.30 -12.28 -10.53
C ALA A 77 -6.76 -13.50 -11.33
N THR A 78 -5.87 -14.11 -12.10
CA THR A 78 -6.13 -15.38 -12.79
C THR A 78 -5.19 -16.47 -12.29
N LYS A 79 -5.50 -17.72 -12.65
CA LYS A 79 -4.65 -18.88 -12.39
C LYS A 79 -3.22 -18.71 -12.94
N LYS A 80 -3.03 -17.91 -13.99
CA LYS A 80 -1.72 -17.54 -14.52
C LYS A 80 -0.86 -16.76 -13.54
N ASP A 81 -1.48 -15.90 -12.74
CA ASP A 81 -0.75 -15.08 -11.77
C ASP A 81 -0.14 -15.95 -10.64
N ILE A 82 -0.70 -17.14 -10.38
CA ILE A 82 -0.16 -18.15 -9.44
C ILE A 82 0.69 -19.23 -10.15
N GLY A 83 1.03 -19.02 -11.42
CA GLY A 83 1.92 -19.88 -12.20
C GLY A 83 1.25 -21.11 -12.83
N GLU A 84 -0.07 -21.15 -12.93
CA GLU A 84 -0.80 -22.17 -13.69
C GLU A 84 -1.04 -21.72 -15.14
N ASN A 85 -1.22 -22.66 -16.08
CA ASN A 85 -1.46 -22.32 -17.48
C ASN A 85 -2.97 -22.14 -17.77
N SER A 86 -3.61 -21.17 -17.11
CA SER A 86 -5.05 -20.88 -17.27
C SER A 86 -5.36 -19.41 -17.01
N GLU A 87 -6.26 -18.84 -17.82
CA GLU A 87 -6.78 -17.47 -17.64
C GLU A 87 -8.05 -17.43 -16.78
N GLU A 88 -8.39 -18.56 -16.12
CA GLU A 88 -9.53 -18.62 -15.20
C GLU A 88 -9.32 -17.70 -13.99
N GLU A 89 -10.34 -16.89 -13.69
CA GLU A 89 -10.34 -15.92 -12.61
C GLU A 89 -10.32 -16.62 -11.24
N LEU A 90 -9.43 -16.16 -10.36
CA LEU A 90 -9.34 -16.67 -8.99
C LEU A 90 -10.50 -16.14 -8.14
N ARG A 91 -10.97 -16.99 -7.23
CA ARG A 91 -12.02 -16.67 -6.27
C ARG A 91 -11.65 -17.16 -4.87
N ASP A 92 -12.19 -16.48 -3.86
CA ASP A 92 -12.10 -16.95 -2.47
C ASP A 92 -13.20 -17.98 -2.13
N THR A 93 -13.21 -18.46 -0.89
CA THR A 93 -14.22 -19.39 -0.38
C THR A 93 -15.66 -18.85 -0.40
N GLU A 94 -15.83 -17.54 -0.52
CA GLU A 94 -17.14 -16.87 -0.67
C GLU A 94 -17.49 -16.60 -2.14
N ASN A 95 -16.73 -17.18 -3.08
CA ASN A 95 -16.91 -17.04 -4.53
C ASN A 95 -16.71 -15.60 -5.05
N ARG A 96 -16.05 -14.73 -4.27
CA ARG A 96 -15.75 -13.35 -4.65
C ARG A 96 -14.46 -13.32 -5.48
N TYR A 97 -14.42 -12.48 -6.52
CA TYR A 97 -13.21 -12.29 -7.32
C TYR A 97 -12.03 -11.80 -6.49
N ILE A 98 -10.85 -12.33 -6.77
CA ILE A 98 -9.61 -11.85 -6.17
C ILE A 98 -9.05 -10.72 -7.04
N ASN A 99 -8.80 -9.55 -6.46
CA ASN A 99 -8.15 -8.47 -7.20
C ASN A 99 -6.64 -8.43 -6.91
N LEU A 100 -5.87 -8.14 -7.95
CA LEU A 100 -4.46 -7.77 -7.88
C LEU A 100 -4.34 -6.27 -7.96
N ILE A 101 -3.91 -5.66 -6.85
CA ILE A 101 -3.57 -4.25 -6.80
C ILE A 101 -2.06 -4.16 -6.96
N GLU A 102 -1.63 -3.83 -8.16
CA GLU A 102 -0.22 -3.79 -8.52
C GLU A 102 0.19 -2.40 -8.98
N GLY A 103 1.45 -2.06 -8.75
CA GLY A 103 1.95 -0.76 -9.14
C GLY A 103 3.34 -0.50 -8.65
N VAL A 104 3.66 0.79 -8.57
CA VAL A 104 4.88 1.29 -7.99
C VAL A 104 4.63 2.35 -6.95
N VAL A 105 5.55 2.38 -6.00
CA VAL A 105 5.73 3.44 -5.04
C VAL A 105 6.86 4.34 -5.50
N CYS A 106 6.61 5.64 -5.50
CA CYS A 106 7.63 6.66 -5.68
C CYS A 106 7.90 7.34 -4.33
N LYS A 107 9.16 7.51 -3.96
CA LYS A 107 9.49 8.27 -2.74
C LYS A 107 9.23 9.77 -2.97
N GLY A 108 8.52 10.40 -2.04
CA GLY A 108 8.08 11.79 -2.14
C GLY A 108 6.73 11.97 -2.84
N LEU A 109 6.25 13.21 -2.89
CA LEU A 109 4.99 13.59 -3.53
C LEU A 109 5.25 14.00 -4.97
N ILE A 110 4.69 13.26 -5.92
CA ILE A 110 4.77 13.51 -7.35
C ILE A 110 3.45 14.07 -7.86
N SER A 111 3.48 14.95 -8.85
CA SER A 111 2.27 15.46 -9.50
C SER A 111 1.68 14.43 -10.46
N ALA A 112 0.37 14.48 -10.69
CA ALA A 112 -0.27 13.62 -11.68
C ALA A 112 0.26 13.85 -13.11
N GLU A 113 0.78 15.05 -13.41
CA GLU A 113 1.40 15.38 -14.69
C GLU A 113 2.75 14.68 -14.86
N ASP A 114 3.62 14.76 -13.84
CA ASP A 114 4.91 14.07 -13.84
C ASP A 114 4.68 12.55 -13.95
N ALA A 115 3.71 12.02 -13.21
CA ALA A 115 3.34 10.60 -13.20
C ALA A 115 2.96 10.02 -14.56
N ARG A 116 2.33 10.80 -15.45
CA ARG A 116 1.90 10.33 -16.80
C ARG A 116 3.05 9.79 -17.64
N ASN A 117 4.25 10.32 -17.41
CA ASN A 117 5.43 10.01 -18.20
C ASN A 117 6.36 9.01 -17.51
N LEU A 118 6.01 8.52 -16.30
CA LEU A 118 6.88 7.62 -15.54
C LEU A 118 6.74 6.16 -15.93
N ILE A 119 5.55 5.73 -16.36
CA ILE A 119 5.26 4.29 -16.49
C ILE A 119 4.60 4.00 -17.84
N SER A 120 5.09 2.94 -18.49
CA SER A 120 4.52 2.38 -19.72
C SER A 120 3.80 1.06 -19.47
N HIS A 121 2.93 0.64 -20.39
CA HIS A 121 2.28 -0.68 -20.31
C HIS A 121 3.28 -1.83 -20.19
N LYS A 122 4.38 -1.76 -20.93
CA LYS A 122 5.46 -2.76 -20.89
C LYS A 122 6.03 -2.91 -19.48
N TYR A 123 6.22 -1.80 -18.78
CA TYR A 123 6.74 -1.80 -17.42
C TYR A 123 5.81 -2.53 -16.44
N PHE A 124 4.49 -2.36 -16.55
CA PHE A 124 3.54 -3.13 -15.74
C PHE A 124 3.56 -4.62 -16.05
N GLN A 125 3.70 -5.00 -17.32
CA GLN A 125 3.84 -6.41 -17.70
C GLN A 125 5.09 -7.03 -17.08
N GLU A 126 6.22 -6.32 -17.12
CA GLU A 126 7.47 -6.75 -16.48
C GLU A 126 7.32 -6.89 -14.96
N ILE A 127 6.67 -5.93 -14.30
CA ILE A 127 6.37 -6.01 -12.87
C ILE A 127 5.50 -7.23 -12.54
N ARG A 128 4.39 -7.44 -13.28
CA ARG A 128 3.47 -8.56 -13.06
C ARG A 128 4.19 -9.90 -13.14
N ILE A 129 5.08 -10.08 -14.13
CA ILE A 129 5.91 -11.28 -14.28
C ILE A 129 6.82 -11.47 -13.06
N ASN A 130 7.43 -10.39 -12.55
CA ASN A 130 8.30 -10.46 -11.39
C ASN A 130 7.54 -10.86 -10.11
N PHE A 131 6.25 -10.54 -10.02
CA PHE A 131 5.42 -10.91 -8.88
C PHE A 131 4.90 -12.34 -8.89
N THR A 132 4.98 -13.08 -9.99
CA THR A 132 4.38 -14.41 -10.12
C THR A 132 4.84 -15.36 -9.00
N ASN A 133 6.13 -15.35 -8.66
CA ASN A 133 6.64 -16.24 -7.61
C ASN A 133 6.17 -15.81 -6.21
N ASP A 134 6.25 -14.52 -5.88
CA ASP A 134 5.79 -14.00 -4.59
C ASP A 134 4.28 -14.24 -4.40
N TYR A 135 3.49 -14.03 -5.46
CA TYR A 135 2.04 -14.24 -5.39
C TYR A 135 1.68 -15.72 -5.30
N LYS A 136 2.37 -16.60 -6.04
CA LYS A 136 2.20 -18.05 -5.92
C LYS A 136 2.50 -18.54 -4.51
N GLU A 137 3.58 -18.07 -3.89
CA GLU A 137 3.92 -18.44 -2.52
C GLU A 137 2.84 -17.96 -1.54
N PHE A 138 2.44 -16.68 -1.63
CA PHE A 138 1.35 -16.13 -0.83
C PHE A 138 0.01 -16.87 -1.02
N TRP A 139 -0.27 -17.35 -2.23
CA TRP A 139 -1.50 -18.08 -2.52
C TRP A 139 -1.59 -19.41 -1.74
N HIS A 140 -0.46 -20.07 -1.52
CA HIS A 140 -0.39 -21.37 -0.87
C HIS A 140 0.04 -21.32 0.60
N ASP A 141 0.69 -20.25 1.06
CA ASP A 141 1.16 -20.11 2.44
C ASP A 141 0.42 -19.00 3.22
N LYS A 142 -0.33 -19.41 4.24
CA LYS A 142 -1.03 -18.49 5.15
C LYS A 142 -0.08 -17.70 6.07
N TYR A 143 1.17 -18.13 6.21
CA TYR A 143 2.20 -17.47 7.02
C TYR A 143 3.18 -16.63 6.22
N PHE A 144 2.91 -16.45 4.91
CA PHE A 144 3.73 -15.67 4.00
C PHE A 144 4.15 -14.32 4.60
N GLN A 145 5.43 -13.98 4.50
CA GLN A 145 5.97 -12.70 4.93
C GLN A 145 6.12 -11.79 3.72
N THR A 146 5.85 -10.49 3.88
CA THR A 146 5.98 -9.53 2.78
C THR A 146 7.39 -9.55 2.20
N SER A 147 7.48 -9.76 0.89
CA SER A 147 8.72 -9.67 0.12
C SER A 147 9.14 -8.21 -0.04
N ILE A 148 10.45 -7.97 0.04
CA ILE A 148 11.04 -6.65 -0.19
C ILE A 148 11.33 -6.49 -1.68
N SER A 149 10.74 -5.47 -2.32
CA SER A 149 11.09 -5.11 -3.69
C SER A 149 12.37 -4.29 -3.75
N ASN A 150 13.22 -4.66 -4.71
CA ASN A 150 14.36 -3.84 -5.09
C ASN A 150 13.91 -2.65 -5.93
N ARG A 151 14.70 -1.57 -5.87
CA ARG A 151 14.56 -0.43 -6.80
C ARG A 151 14.64 -0.96 -8.23
N GLN A 152 13.68 -0.57 -9.08
CA GLN A 152 13.83 -0.72 -10.51
C GLN A 152 14.16 0.64 -11.12
N GLU A 153 15.21 0.68 -11.92
CA GLU A 153 15.52 1.86 -12.73
C GLU A 153 14.64 1.87 -13.96
N LEU A 154 13.98 3.00 -14.20
CA LEU A 154 13.30 3.22 -15.47
C LEU A 154 14.37 3.47 -16.53
N SER A 155 14.38 2.64 -17.57
CA SER A 155 14.93 3.08 -18.85
C SER A 155 14.00 4.15 -19.41
N THR A 156 14.28 5.42 -19.11
CA THR A 156 13.55 6.57 -19.68
C THR A 156 13.92 6.74 -21.15
N ASN A 157 13.56 5.78 -22.00
CA ASN A 157 13.55 6.03 -23.44
C ASN A 157 12.29 6.84 -23.76
N GLN A 158 12.46 8.16 -23.81
CA GLN A 158 11.45 9.20 -24.01
C GLN A 158 10.75 9.18 -25.40
N ASN A 159 10.86 8.11 -26.18
CA ASN A 159 10.42 8.11 -27.59
C ASN A 159 9.18 7.24 -27.87
N SER A 160 8.44 6.80 -26.85
CA SER A 160 7.21 6.03 -27.06
C SER A 160 5.98 6.90 -26.75
N SER A 161 5.55 7.68 -27.73
CA SER A 161 4.25 8.37 -27.73
C SER A 161 3.06 7.41 -27.82
N GLU A 162 3.28 6.10 -27.92
CA GLU A 162 2.25 5.12 -28.26
C GLU A 162 1.68 4.33 -27.07
N ASN A 163 2.20 4.46 -25.83
CA ASN A 163 1.82 3.56 -24.73
C ASN A 163 1.70 4.19 -23.34
N THR A 164 1.41 5.48 -23.26
CA THR A 164 1.22 6.18 -21.97
C THR A 164 -0.17 5.90 -21.39
N PHE A 165 -0.23 5.56 -20.10
CA PHE A 165 -1.50 5.42 -19.38
C PHE A 165 -2.23 6.76 -19.24
N ARG A 166 -3.56 6.71 -19.23
CA ARG A 166 -4.36 7.81 -18.70
C ARG A 166 -4.28 7.78 -17.17
N VAL A 167 -3.70 8.82 -16.59
CA VAL A 167 -3.63 8.98 -15.13
C VAL A 167 -4.97 9.49 -14.60
N GLN A 168 -5.59 8.71 -13.72
CA GLN A 168 -6.73 9.10 -12.90
C GLN A 168 -6.23 9.49 -11.50
N ASN A 169 -6.36 10.78 -11.17
CA ASN A 169 -5.95 11.29 -9.88
C ASN A 169 -7.01 10.99 -8.80
N LEU A 170 -6.57 10.47 -7.66
CA LEU A 170 -7.40 10.17 -6.50
C LEU A 170 -7.12 11.16 -5.36
N PRO A 171 -8.07 11.36 -4.42
CA PRO A 171 -7.82 12.18 -3.23
C PRO A 171 -6.58 11.69 -2.47
N THR A 172 -5.81 12.64 -1.93
CA THR A 172 -4.63 12.33 -1.13
C THR A 172 -5.05 11.54 0.11
N TYR A 173 -4.38 10.41 0.34
CA TYR A 173 -4.50 9.68 1.60
C TYR A 173 -3.68 10.40 2.66
N ARG A 174 -4.33 10.81 3.74
CA ARG A 174 -3.69 11.40 4.92
C ARG A 174 -3.92 10.50 6.10
N GLN A 175 -2.85 10.17 6.82
CA GLN A 175 -2.99 9.48 8.10
C GLN A 175 -3.66 10.46 9.09
N ASN A 176 -4.86 10.13 9.55
CA ASN A 176 -5.50 10.90 10.61
C ASN A 176 -4.69 10.75 11.89
N THR A 177 -3.97 11.80 12.29
CA THR A 177 -3.24 11.88 13.57
C THR A 177 -4.16 11.90 14.80
N ILE A 178 -5.48 11.91 14.61
CA ILE A 178 -6.47 12.03 15.68
C ILE A 178 -6.53 10.77 16.57
N ASP A 179 -6.22 9.58 16.05
CA ASP A 179 -6.36 8.35 16.84
C ASP A 179 -5.25 8.18 17.90
N ILE A 180 -4.06 8.74 17.69
CA ILE A 180 -2.99 8.70 18.69
C ILE A 180 -3.25 9.69 19.84
N VAL A 181 -3.81 10.87 19.54
CA VAL A 181 -4.13 11.88 20.57
C VAL A 181 -5.31 11.43 21.44
N LYS A 182 -6.31 10.73 20.87
CA LYS A 182 -7.39 10.13 21.67
C LYS A 182 -6.90 9.02 22.60
N LEU A 183 -5.89 8.24 22.18
CA LEU A 183 -5.32 7.17 23.01
C LEU A 183 -4.46 7.72 24.16
N ILE A 184 -3.67 8.77 23.91
CA ILE A 184 -2.87 9.43 24.95
C ILE A 184 -3.75 10.24 25.92
N GLY A 185 -4.78 10.93 25.40
CA GLY A 185 -5.71 11.72 26.21
C GLY A 185 -6.54 10.85 27.17
N THR A 186 -6.96 9.66 26.74
CA THR A 186 -7.68 8.71 27.59
C THR A 186 -6.76 8.03 28.61
N GLY A 187 -5.51 7.68 28.24
CA GLY A 187 -4.52 7.13 29.16
C GLY A 187 -4.12 8.09 30.30
N LEU A 188 -3.91 9.37 30.00
CA LEU A 188 -3.56 10.38 31.01
C LEU A 188 -4.71 10.66 31.99
N LEU A 189 -5.97 10.65 31.53
CA LEU A 189 -7.14 10.82 32.39
C LEU A 189 -7.33 9.64 33.37
N VAL A 190 -7.04 8.42 32.94
CA VAL A 190 -7.13 7.23 33.82
C VAL A 190 -6.05 7.26 34.89
N ILE A 191 -4.81 7.65 34.55
CA ILE A 191 -3.71 7.75 35.52
C ILE A 191 -3.98 8.86 36.54
N ALA A 192 -4.47 10.02 36.09
CA ALA A 192 -4.84 11.12 37.00
C ALA A 192 -6.01 10.75 37.93
N GLY A 193 -7.02 10.04 37.40
CA GLY A 193 -8.14 9.54 38.18
C GLY A 193 -7.73 8.52 39.26
N MET A 194 -6.84 7.57 38.93
CA MET A 194 -6.35 6.61 39.90
C MET A 194 -5.48 7.26 40.98
N ALA A 195 -4.63 8.23 40.63
CA ALA A 195 -3.82 8.97 41.61
C ALA A 195 -4.71 9.73 42.61
N TYR A 196 -5.80 10.35 42.14
CA TYR A 196 -6.75 11.09 42.99
C TYR A 196 -7.52 10.18 43.97
N VAL A 197 -7.93 8.98 43.52
CA VAL A 197 -8.61 8.01 44.39
C VAL A 197 -7.67 7.48 45.46
N VAL A 198 -6.43 7.15 45.10
CA VAL A 198 -5.41 6.67 46.06
C VAL A 198 -5.08 7.76 47.08
N SER A 199 -4.90 9.02 46.68
CA SER A 199 -4.63 10.11 47.61
C SER A 199 -5.77 10.33 48.62
N ASN A 200 -7.02 10.20 48.19
CA ASN A 200 -8.18 10.33 49.09
C ASN A 200 -8.35 9.14 50.03
N PHE A 201 -7.99 7.93 49.59
CA PHE A 201 -8.03 6.73 50.44
C PHE A 201 -6.99 6.80 51.57
N PHE A 202 -5.79 7.31 51.28
CA PHE A 202 -4.75 7.50 52.31
C PHE A 202 -5.04 8.66 53.27
N LEU A 203 -5.76 9.71 52.83
CA LEU A 203 -6.21 10.77 53.74
C LEU A 203 -7.28 10.28 54.73
N ALA A 204 -8.22 9.44 54.26
CA ALA A 204 -9.28 8.89 55.11
C ALA A 204 -8.74 7.89 56.15
N ALA A 205 -7.67 7.15 55.84
CA ALA A 205 -7.04 6.19 56.74
C ALA A 205 -6.22 6.85 57.88
N LYS A 206 -5.95 8.15 57.82
CA LYS A 206 -5.17 8.89 58.84
C LYS A 206 -6.04 9.60 59.90
N ILE A 207 -7.37 9.50 59.81
CA ILE A 207 -8.32 10.16 60.73
C ILE A 207 -9.04 9.13 61.63
N LYS A 208 -8.39 8.00 61.95
CA LYS A 208 -8.86 7.05 62.95
C LYS A 208 -7.78 6.75 63.99
#